data_AF-A0A1B6DAJ8-F1
#
_entry.id   AF-A0A1B6DAJ8-F1
#
_cell.length_a   1.000
_cell.length_b   1.000
_cell.length_c   1.000
_cell.angle_alpha   90.00
_cell.angle_beta   90.00
_cell.angle_gamma   90.00
#
_symmetry.space_group_name_H-M   'P 1'
#
loop_
_entity.id
_entity.type
_entity.pdbx_description
1 polymer ?
#
loop_
_entity_poly.entity_id
_entity_poly.type
_entity_poly.pdbx_seq_one_letter_code
_entity_poly.pdbx_strand_id
1 'polypeptide(L)'
;MYEKLGRMMGRSYEETVQILIKSLRSAESQMRIEIMVTLEKVCCGMGSAIFNMHKEIYKAARHCLTDRVMAVRCAASKCILEMLNHATFLHTTELESLATLCFRAFDGSNYEVRCCVAKLLGALIATTQQQPKLNQAVAQNKAVKILSLEEGLTVFMSGFLRGGVGFLKNTGEMIKGSSGLNREVRVGVTHAYVVFIQLLGGQWLERNLSTVLTHVLDLVANPKAASSHVDAVYSRKCINFILRSILGRMLGEKAQSSAVKEMVLIVARQMNSIDFNPENAKDCNQETLFGQHLLVCALQEMACLVLSLGTTASNLLSTCNLIEAVMAVLIHPCQAARLAAAWCLRCVCVAIPSQITPLIDRCVDSIDNMRTSPEAIAGYSAALAAVLGGVRLSPLGVPHTKGKIIFNTAEELLRSASQNSRLSLNRTQAGWLLIGAIMTLGVPVVRGLLPRMLLLWRNSFPRSNKELESEKARGDAFTWQVTLEGRAGALSAMHSFLQNCPELITDDITRRLLTPIESALAMLINISSVLKTYGQHLKAPAAMVRLRLYETLSLLPPQSFEGSYTHLLRLLVSEFTLSENPANTTTSQLRSACHADDSVILGSWLQETDHRTIEDQLQPNSAAG
;
A
#
# COMPACT_ATOMS: atom_id res chain seq x y z
N MET A 1 22.64 8.57 -40.17
CA MET A 1 23.57 9.54 -40.77
C MET A 1 23.71 10.78 -39.90
N TYR A 2 22.62 11.51 -39.63
CA TYR A 2 22.61 12.67 -38.73
C TYR A 2 23.20 12.38 -37.34
N GLU A 3 22.81 11.29 -36.68
CA GLU A 3 23.37 10.93 -35.35
C GLU A 3 24.90 10.81 -35.35
N LYS A 4 25.52 10.30 -36.42
CA LYS A 4 26.97 10.05 -36.48
C LYS A 4 27.77 11.22 -37.05
N LEU A 5 27.25 11.89 -38.09
CA LEU A 5 27.94 12.97 -38.79
C LEU A 5 27.56 14.37 -38.26
N GLY A 6 26.43 14.46 -37.55
CA GLY A 6 25.91 15.69 -36.98
C GLY A 6 25.91 16.84 -37.99
N ARG A 7 26.50 17.97 -37.58
CA ARG A 7 26.56 19.21 -38.37
C ARG A 7 27.29 19.08 -39.72
N MET A 8 28.09 18.03 -39.95
CA MET A 8 28.71 17.78 -41.26
C MET A 8 27.69 17.50 -42.37
N MET A 9 26.45 17.17 -41.99
CA MET A 9 25.33 16.96 -42.92
C MET A 9 24.85 18.23 -43.63
N GLY A 10 25.36 19.41 -43.25
CA GLY A 10 24.95 20.69 -43.83
C GLY A 10 23.45 20.96 -43.64
N ARG A 11 22.82 21.65 -44.60
CA ARG A 11 21.39 22.02 -44.56
C ARG A 11 20.42 20.95 -45.09
N SER A 12 20.92 19.75 -45.40
CA SER A 12 20.07 18.63 -45.86
C SER A 12 18.96 18.25 -44.87
N TYR A 13 19.09 18.63 -43.60
CA TYR A 13 18.09 18.35 -42.57
C TYR A 13 16.75 19.04 -42.85
N GLU A 14 16.73 20.23 -43.48
CA GLU A 14 15.48 20.99 -43.71
C GLU A 14 14.57 20.21 -44.65
N GLU A 15 15.12 19.78 -45.78
CA GLU A 15 14.42 18.96 -46.77
C GLU A 15 14.03 17.60 -46.18
N THR A 16 14.94 16.96 -45.45
CA THR A 16 14.67 15.67 -44.81
C THR A 16 13.49 15.76 -43.82
N VAL A 17 13.50 16.75 -42.93
CA VAL A 17 12.42 16.94 -41.94
C VAL A 17 11.08 17.20 -42.64
N GLN A 18 11.07 18.05 -43.68
CA GLN A 18 9.84 18.33 -44.43
C GLN A 18 9.27 17.10 -45.13
N ILE A 19 10.13 16.30 -45.79
CA ILE A 19 9.72 15.06 -46.45
C ILE A 19 9.15 14.08 -45.42
N LEU A 20 9.84 13.88 -44.30
CA LEU A 20 9.40 12.97 -43.24
C LEU A 20 8.04 13.38 -42.65
N ILE A 21 7.86 14.67 -42.34
CA ILE A 21 6.59 15.19 -41.80
C ILE A 21 5.45 15.07 -42.82
N LYS A 22 5.73 15.28 -44.12
CA LYS A 22 4.74 15.10 -45.18
C LYS A 22 4.32 13.63 -45.30
N SER A 23 5.30 12.72 -45.31
CA SER A 23 5.08 11.27 -45.39
C SER A 23 4.31 10.72 -44.19
N LEU A 24 4.50 11.32 -43.00
CA LEU A 24 3.82 10.91 -41.77
C LEU A 24 2.29 10.91 -41.89
N ARG A 25 1.70 11.80 -42.71
CA ARG A 25 0.24 11.95 -42.86
C ARG A 25 -0.45 10.72 -43.47
N SER A 26 0.27 9.97 -44.29
CA SER A 26 -0.25 8.76 -44.98
C SER A 26 0.52 7.50 -44.63
N ALA A 27 1.44 7.58 -43.66
CA ALA A 27 2.30 6.47 -43.25
C ALA A 27 1.53 5.41 -42.45
N GLU A 28 1.79 4.13 -42.77
CA GLU A 28 1.41 3.00 -41.93
C GLU A 28 2.17 3.00 -40.59
N SER A 29 1.77 2.14 -39.64
CA SER A 29 2.31 2.12 -38.28
C SER A 29 3.84 2.01 -38.24
N GLN A 30 4.43 1.09 -39.00
CA GLN A 30 5.88 0.90 -39.02
C GLN A 30 6.60 2.14 -39.57
N MET A 31 6.11 2.70 -40.67
CA MET A 31 6.68 3.91 -41.24
C MET A 31 6.57 5.11 -40.28
N ARG A 32 5.47 5.25 -39.53
CA ARG A 32 5.36 6.30 -38.50
C ARG A 32 6.40 6.14 -37.39
N ILE A 33 6.70 4.90 -36.97
CA ILE A 33 7.75 4.61 -35.98
C ILE A 33 9.11 5.04 -36.54
N GLU A 34 9.48 4.58 -37.73
CA GLU A 34 10.78 4.89 -38.34
C GLU A 34 10.95 6.39 -38.61
N ILE A 35 9.86 7.09 -38.99
CA ILE A 35 9.87 8.55 -39.13
C ILE A 35 10.19 9.21 -37.78
N MET A 36 9.52 8.82 -36.69
CA MET A 36 9.78 9.38 -35.36
C MET A 36 11.21 9.10 -34.88
N VAL A 37 11.70 7.87 -35.06
CA VAL A 37 13.09 7.51 -34.74
C VAL A 37 14.08 8.32 -35.57
N THR A 38 13.81 8.52 -36.86
CA THR A 38 14.68 9.32 -37.72
C THR A 38 14.71 10.79 -37.26
N LEU A 39 13.56 11.37 -36.90
CA LEU A 39 13.48 12.73 -36.36
C LEU A 39 14.22 12.86 -35.01
N GLU A 40 14.13 11.86 -34.13
CA GLU A 40 14.95 11.77 -32.90
C GLU A 40 16.44 11.85 -33.24
N LYS A 41 16.91 11.04 -34.21
CA LYS A 41 18.33 11.03 -34.62
C LYS A 41 18.78 12.33 -35.29
N VAL A 42 17.87 13.03 -35.98
CA VAL A 42 18.12 14.38 -36.52
C VAL A 42 18.31 15.38 -35.38
N CYS A 43 17.44 15.38 -34.37
CA CYS A 43 17.55 16.23 -33.18
C CYS A 43 18.85 15.96 -32.41
N CYS A 44 19.16 14.69 -32.13
CA CYS A 44 20.37 14.29 -31.41
C CYS A 44 21.66 14.73 -32.12
N GLY A 45 21.75 14.45 -33.43
CA GLY A 45 22.97 14.74 -34.20
C GLY A 45 23.19 16.22 -34.49
N MET A 46 22.12 16.98 -34.75
CA MET A 46 22.24 18.38 -35.14
C MET A 46 22.17 19.34 -33.94
N GLY A 47 21.51 18.92 -32.85
CA GLY A 47 21.30 19.70 -31.65
C GLY A 47 20.63 21.05 -31.93
N SER A 48 21.16 22.12 -31.33
CA SER A 48 20.63 23.48 -31.49
C SER A 48 20.72 24.06 -32.92
N ALA A 49 21.44 23.41 -33.84
CA ALA A 49 21.60 23.90 -35.22
C ALA A 49 20.29 23.89 -36.02
N ILE A 50 19.32 23.05 -35.64
CA ILE A 50 18.01 22.92 -36.32
C ILE A 50 16.89 23.65 -35.56
N PHE A 51 17.22 24.72 -34.82
CA PHE A 51 16.25 25.49 -34.04
C PHE A 51 15.02 25.92 -34.85
N ASN A 52 15.21 26.23 -36.14
CA ASN A 52 14.13 26.59 -37.07
C ASN A 52 13.16 25.42 -37.37
N MET A 53 13.61 24.17 -37.24
CA MET A 53 12.81 22.97 -37.49
C MET A 53 12.21 22.34 -36.23
N HIS A 54 12.73 22.66 -35.03
CA HIS A 54 12.24 22.07 -33.77
C HIS A 54 10.72 22.22 -33.58
N LYS A 55 10.12 23.35 -33.96
CA LYS A 55 8.66 23.54 -33.82
C LYS A 55 7.85 22.61 -34.73
N GLU A 56 8.31 22.40 -35.97
CA GLU A 56 7.67 21.50 -36.92
C GLU A 56 7.79 20.04 -36.47
N ILE A 57 8.98 19.64 -36.01
CA ILE A 57 9.22 18.30 -35.45
C ILE A 57 8.32 18.06 -34.23
N TYR A 58 8.24 19.03 -33.31
CA TYR A 58 7.39 18.93 -32.12
C TYR A 58 5.91 18.78 -32.51
N LYS A 59 5.42 19.56 -33.47
CA LYS A 59 4.03 19.46 -33.95
C LYS A 59 3.70 18.08 -34.49
N ALA A 60 4.62 17.46 -35.25
CA ALA A 60 4.47 16.10 -35.74
C ALA A 60 4.49 15.07 -34.59
N ALA A 61 5.47 15.17 -33.69
CA ALA A 61 5.62 14.25 -32.57
C ALA A 61 4.43 14.30 -31.59
N ARG A 62 3.86 15.49 -31.35
CA ARG A 62 2.65 15.64 -30.52
C ARG A 62 1.48 14.81 -31.01
N HIS A 63 1.29 14.71 -32.33
CA HIS A 63 0.22 13.91 -32.92
C HIS A 63 0.46 12.42 -32.68
N CYS A 64 1.72 11.97 -32.86
CA CYS A 64 2.12 10.58 -32.65
C CYS A 64 2.16 10.16 -31.17
N LEU A 65 2.31 11.10 -30.23
CA LEU A 65 2.35 10.78 -28.79
C LEU A 65 1.01 10.21 -28.26
N THR A 66 -0.09 10.47 -28.95
CA THR A 66 -1.43 9.89 -28.65
C THR A 66 -1.93 8.95 -29.75
N ASP A 67 -1.03 8.39 -30.57
CA ASP A 67 -1.38 7.44 -31.64
C ASP A 67 -2.12 6.21 -31.07
N ARG A 68 -2.94 5.55 -31.88
CA ARG A 68 -3.61 4.29 -31.46
C ARG A 68 -2.62 3.14 -31.31
N VAL A 69 -1.49 3.21 -32.01
CA VAL A 69 -0.42 2.21 -31.97
C VAL A 69 0.58 2.56 -30.88
N MET A 70 0.73 1.67 -29.89
CA MET A 70 1.57 1.90 -28.71
C MET A 70 3.05 2.14 -29.05
N ALA A 71 3.61 1.39 -30.01
CA ALA A 71 4.99 1.58 -30.44
C ALA A 71 5.25 2.97 -31.06
N VAL A 72 4.25 3.55 -31.75
CA VAL A 72 4.34 4.93 -32.27
C VAL A 72 4.39 5.94 -31.12
N ARG A 73 3.58 5.74 -30.06
CA ARG A 73 3.65 6.59 -28.85
C ARG A 73 5.03 6.53 -28.21
N CYS A 74 5.63 5.34 -28.10
CA CYS A 74 6.99 5.17 -27.56
C CYS A 74 8.02 5.95 -28.39
N ALA A 75 8.00 5.82 -29.72
CA ALA A 75 8.94 6.50 -30.61
C ALA A 75 8.77 8.03 -30.55
N ALA A 76 7.53 8.52 -30.54
CA ALA A 76 7.24 9.95 -30.38
C ALA A 76 7.72 10.49 -29.03
N SER A 77 7.51 9.74 -27.95
CA SER A 77 7.98 10.11 -26.62
C SER A 77 9.51 10.23 -26.55
N LYS A 78 10.24 9.30 -27.18
CA LYS A 78 11.71 9.33 -27.25
C LYS A 78 12.22 10.51 -28.09
N CYS A 79 11.56 10.79 -29.22
CA CYS A 79 11.86 11.97 -30.03
C CYS A 79 11.69 13.27 -29.24
N ILE A 80 10.58 13.46 -28.53
CA ILE A 80 10.36 14.69 -27.72
C ILE A 80 11.33 14.74 -26.54
N LEU A 81 11.65 13.61 -25.92
CA LEU A 81 12.63 13.53 -24.84
C LEU A 81 14.00 14.03 -25.30
N GLU A 82 14.46 13.60 -26.47
CA GLU A 82 15.72 14.08 -27.05
C GLU A 82 15.67 15.58 -27.35
N MET A 83 14.53 16.09 -27.81
CA MET A 83 14.35 17.52 -28.05
C MET A 83 14.47 18.38 -26.80
N LEU A 84 14.22 17.85 -25.59
CA LEU A 84 14.37 18.61 -24.34
C LEU A 84 15.80 19.17 -24.18
N ASN A 85 16.81 18.47 -24.71
CA ASN A 85 18.22 18.89 -24.66
C ASN A 85 18.50 20.13 -25.53
N HIS A 86 17.63 20.45 -26.48
CA HIS A 86 17.93 21.41 -27.56
C HIS A 86 16.84 22.46 -27.79
N ALA A 87 15.60 22.19 -27.38
CA ALA A 87 14.43 23.03 -27.64
C ALA A 87 13.87 23.65 -26.35
N THR A 88 14.38 24.84 -25.99
CA THR A 88 14.03 25.54 -24.74
C THR A 88 12.54 25.87 -24.58
N PHE A 89 11.81 26.02 -25.69
CA PHE A 89 10.37 26.30 -25.66
C PHE A 89 9.56 25.16 -25.02
N LEU A 90 10.07 23.93 -24.99
CA LEU A 90 9.38 22.76 -24.42
C LEU A 90 9.21 22.87 -22.90
N HIS A 91 10.23 23.34 -22.19
CA HIS A 91 10.19 23.49 -20.73
C HIS A 91 9.91 24.93 -20.28
N THR A 92 9.50 25.80 -21.22
CA THR A 92 9.07 27.18 -20.94
C THR A 92 7.64 27.40 -21.41
N THR A 93 7.41 27.69 -22.70
CA THR A 93 6.09 28.03 -23.24
C THR A 93 5.16 26.84 -23.44
N GLU A 94 5.69 25.63 -23.67
CA GLU A 94 4.90 24.42 -23.96
C GLU A 94 4.86 23.43 -22.78
N LEU A 95 5.35 23.80 -21.59
CA LEU A 95 5.50 22.86 -20.47
C LEU A 95 4.16 22.25 -20.05
N GLU A 96 3.16 23.08 -19.79
CA GLU A 96 1.83 22.61 -19.34
C GLU A 96 1.10 21.83 -20.45
N SER A 97 1.26 22.26 -21.71
CA SER A 97 0.64 21.61 -22.86
C SER A 97 1.22 20.21 -23.08
N LEU A 98 2.53 20.06 -22.95
CA LEU A 98 3.24 18.80 -23.06
C LEU A 98 2.94 17.87 -21.87
N ALA A 99 2.89 18.41 -20.65
CA ALA A 99 2.51 17.63 -19.48
C ALA A 99 1.09 17.06 -19.62
N THR A 100 0.13 17.89 -20.05
CA THR A 100 -1.24 17.46 -20.32
C THR A 100 -1.31 16.42 -21.45
N LEU A 101 -0.44 16.54 -22.46
CA LEU A 101 -0.33 15.54 -23.53
C LEU A 101 0.24 14.21 -23.01
N CYS A 102 1.21 14.23 -22.09
CA CYS A 102 1.71 13.03 -21.44
C CYS A 102 0.60 12.31 -20.64
N PHE A 103 -0.25 13.04 -19.93
CA PHE A 103 -1.40 12.44 -19.24
C PHE A 103 -2.34 11.72 -20.22
N ARG A 104 -2.65 12.33 -21.36
CA ARG A 104 -3.44 11.67 -22.41
C ARG A 104 -2.74 10.48 -23.04
N ALA A 105 -1.41 10.50 -23.13
CA ALA A 105 -0.64 9.40 -23.69
C ALA A 105 -0.60 8.17 -22.76
N PHE A 106 -0.80 8.34 -21.45
CA PHE A 106 -0.98 7.24 -20.50
C PHE A 106 -2.34 6.55 -20.62
N ASP A 107 -3.37 7.24 -21.12
CA ASP A 107 -4.71 6.67 -21.25
C ASP A 107 -4.75 5.57 -22.33
N GLY A 108 -5.24 4.39 -21.96
CA GLY A 108 -5.26 3.16 -22.74
C GLY A 108 -3.87 2.59 -23.09
N SER A 109 -2.84 2.96 -22.33
CA SER A 109 -1.45 2.62 -22.65
C SER A 109 -1.03 1.23 -22.14
N ASN A 110 0.00 0.65 -22.75
CA ASN A 110 0.70 -0.51 -22.20
C ASN A 110 1.87 -0.07 -21.30
N TYR A 111 2.51 -1.04 -20.65
CA TYR A 111 3.65 -0.80 -19.75
C TYR A 111 4.81 -0.02 -20.42
N GLU A 112 5.16 -0.36 -21.65
CA GLU A 112 6.28 0.26 -22.36
C GLU A 112 6.01 1.74 -22.64
N VAL A 113 4.80 2.07 -23.07
CA VAL A 113 4.37 3.48 -23.26
C VAL A 113 4.39 4.22 -21.94
N ARG A 114 3.87 3.65 -20.85
CA ARG A 114 3.97 4.28 -19.52
C ARG A 114 5.40 4.59 -19.14
N CYS A 115 6.33 3.65 -19.34
CA CYS A 115 7.75 3.89 -19.04
C CYS A 115 8.35 5.00 -19.91
N CYS A 116 8.10 5.00 -21.22
CA CYS A 116 8.65 6.01 -22.12
C CYS A 116 8.09 7.41 -21.84
N VAL A 117 6.77 7.51 -21.67
CA VAL A 117 6.07 8.79 -21.42
C VAL A 117 6.37 9.31 -20.01
N ALA A 118 6.51 8.43 -19.02
CA ALA A 118 6.94 8.83 -17.68
C ALA A 118 8.37 9.38 -17.67
N LYS A 119 9.27 8.78 -18.47
CA LYS A 119 10.62 9.34 -18.67
C LYS A 119 10.58 10.73 -19.28
N LEU A 120 9.74 10.94 -20.29
CA LEU A 120 9.53 12.26 -20.90
C LEU A 120 8.99 13.28 -19.88
N LEU A 121 7.91 12.95 -19.17
CA LEU A 121 7.29 13.86 -18.20
C LEU A 121 8.23 14.16 -17.02
N GLY A 122 8.91 13.14 -16.49
CA GLY A 122 9.90 13.30 -15.43
C GLY A 122 11.07 14.19 -15.85
N ALA A 123 11.62 13.97 -17.06
CA ALA A 123 12.70 14.77 -17.62
C ALA A 123 12.28 16.21 -17.94
N LEU A 124 11.03 16.42 -18.38
CA LEU A 124 10.47 17.75 -18.63
C LEU A 124 10.52 18.61 -17.37
N ILE A 125 10.04 18.08 -16.24
CA ILE A 125 10.06 18.82 -14.97
C ILE A 125 11.47 18.87 -14.39
N ALA A 126 12.29 17.82 -14.53
CA ALA A 126 13.68 17.85 -14.05
C ALA A 126 14.50 18.96 -14.73
N THR A 127 14.32 19.17 -16.03
CA THR A 127 14.99 20.23 -16.80
C THR A 127 14.71 21.62 -16.24
N THR A 128 13.53 21.88 -15.65
CA THR A 128 13.23 23.19 -15.06
C THR A 128 13.89 23.41 -13.69
N GLN A 129 14.29 22.33 -13.02
CA GLN A 129 14.91 22.37 -11.69
C GLN A 129 16.44 22.35 -11.76
N GLN A 130 17.01 21.94 -12.89
CA GLN A 130 18.44 22.03 -13.12
C GLN A 130 18.83 23.48 -13.37
N GLN A 131 19.81 23.99 -12.61
CA GLN A 131 20.40 25.29 -12.91
C GLN A 131 20.89 25.26 -14.36
N PRO A 132 20.59 26.30 -15.17
CA PRO A 132 21.08 26.30 -16.52
C PRO A 132 22.61 26.27 -16.44
N LYS A 133 23.23 25.28 -17.12
CA LYS A 133 24.64 25.32 -17.47
C LYS A 133 24.83 26.50 -18.45
N LEU A 134 24.72 27.72 -17.93
CA LEU A 134 25.06 28.92 -18.67
C LEU A 134 26.57 28.85 -18.87
N ASN A 135 26.96 28.39 -20.05
CA ASN A 135 28.14 28.95 -20.69
C ASN A 135 28.03 30.48 -20.54
N GLN A 136 29.03 31.09 -19.92
CA GLN A 136 29.05 32.49 -19.44
C GLN A 136 28.95 33.57 -20.54
N ALA A 137 28.37 33.29 -21.71
CA ALA A 137 28.40 34.19 -22.86
C ALA A 137 27.04 34.79 -23.29
N VAL A 138 25.90 34.42 -22.69
CA VAL A 138 24.57 34.87 -23.20
C VAL A 138 23.66 35.46 -22.10
N ALA A 139 24.23 35.90 -20.97
CA ALA A 139 23.49 36.48 -19.84
C ALA A 139 23.01 37.94 -20.07
N GLN A 140 22.49 38.26 -21.27
CA GLN A 140 21.99 39.62 -21.55
C GLN A 140 20.58 39.70 -22.14
N ASN A 141 19.80 38.63 -22.24
CA ASN A 141 18.42 38.75 -22.71
C ASN A 141 17.39 38.05 -21.81
N LYS A 142 16.63 38.91 -21.11
CA LYS A 142 15.31 38.73 -20.46
C LYS A 142 15.10 37.49 -19.59
N ALA A 143 14.81 37.79 -18.31
CA ALA A 143 14.32 36.90 -17.26
C ALA A 143 13.44 35.75 -17.77
N VAL A 144 14.03 34.57 -17.96
CA VAL A 144 13.28 33.32 -18.05
C VAL A 144 12.80 33.02 -16.63
N LYS A 145 11.49 33.08 -16.38
CA LYS A 145 10.90 32.70 -15.09
C LYS A 145 11.29 31.23 -14.82
N ILE A 146 12.11 31.01 -13.81
CA ILE A 146 12.47 29.66 -13.35
C ILE A 146 11.22 29.09 -12.66
N LEU A 147 10.73 27.95 -13.12
CA LEU A 147 9.60 27.25 -12.52
C LEU A 147 9.98 26.82 -11.10
N SER A 148 9.20 27.20 -10.10
CA SER A 148 9.48 26.78 -8.73
C SER A 148 9.29 25.26 -8.57
N LEU A 149 9.93 24.67 -7.55
CA LEU A 149 9.74 23.25 -7.23
C LEU A 149 8.25 22.95 -6.95
N GLU A 150 7.56 23.82 -6.23
CA GLU A 150 6.13 23.67 -5.93
C GLU A 150 5.25 23.70 -7.19
N GLU A 151 5.55 24.61 -8.13
CA GLU A 151 4.86 24.67 -9.43
C GLU A 151 5.11 23.37 -10.21
N GLY A 152 6.34 22.85 -10.23
CA GLY A 152 6.68 21.57 -10.87
C GLY A 152 5.98 20.35 -10.24
N LEU A 153 5.94 20.29 -8.91
CA LEU A 153 5.24 19.23 -8.17
C LEU A 153 3.71 19.30 -8.35
N THR A 154 3.18 20.50 -8.52
CA THR A 154 1.75 20.74 -8.82
C THR A 154 1.35 20.15 -10.18
N VAL A 155 2.25 20.18 -11.18
CA VAL A 155 2.00 19.52 -12.47
C VAL A 155 1.76 18.03 -12.27
N PHE A 156 2.63 17.33 -11.54
CA PHE A 156 2.43 15.92 -11.27
C PHE A 156 1.18 15.65 -10.43
N MET A 157 0.91 16.46 -9.40
CA MET A 157 -0.30 16.33 -8.58
C MET A 157 -1.57 16.43 -9.44
N SER A 158 -1.58 17.33 -10.42
CA SER A 158 -2.72 17.47 -11.34
C SER A 158 -2.98 16.19 -12.14
N GLY A 159 -1.93 15.51 -12.62
CA GLY A 159 -2.04 14.22 -13.29
C GLY A 159 -2.49 13.11 -12.35
N PHE A 160 -1.90 13.03 -11.16
CA PHE A 160 -2.18 12.00 -10.16
C PHE A 160 -3.64 12.04 -9.65
N LEU A 161 -4.16 13.25 -9.39
CA LEU A 161 -5.49 13.46 -8.80
C LEU A 161 -6.62 13.68 -9.82
N ARG A 162 -6.31 14.14 -11.05
CA ARG A 162 -7.35 14.52 -12.03
C ARG A 162 -7.28 13.75 -13.35
N GLY A 163 -6.28 12.90 -13.55
CA GLY A 163 -6.16 12.09 -14.78
C GLY A 163 -5.94 12.92 -16.05
N GLY A 164 -5.50 14.18 -15.93
CA GLY A 164 -5.24 15.06 -17.08
C GLY A 164 -6.47 15.60 -17.82
N VAL A 165 -7.67 15.47 -17.26
CA VAL A 165 -8.88 16.05 -17.87
C VAL A 165 -8.88 17.56 -17.62
N GLY A 166 -8.61 18.33 -18.68
CA GLY A 166 -8.78 19.79 -18.65
C GLY A 166 -10.23 20.18 -18.37
N PHE A 167 -10.44 21.43 -17.95
CA PHE A 167 -11.71 22.02 -17.49
C PHE A 167 -12.92 21.86 -18.44
N LEU A 168 -12.71 21.44 -19.69
CA LEU A 168 -13.72 21.46 -20.77
C LEU A 168 -14.37 20.10 -21.09
N LYS A 169 -14.07 19.01 -20.39
CA LYS A 169 -14.68 17.69 -20.67
C LYS A 169 -15.94 17.36 -19.83
N ASN A 170 -16.61 18.36 -19.27
CA ASN A 170 -17.93 18.17 -18.64
C ASN A 170 -19.10 18.06 -19.63
N THR A 171 -18.84 18.13 -20.94
CA THR A 171 -19.87 18.02 -21.97
C THR A 171 -19.65 16.76 -22.83
N GLY A 172 -20.27 15.65 -22.45
CA GLY A 172 -20.72 14.65 -23.43
C GLY A 172 -20.31 13.19 -23.27
N GLU A 173 -19.33 12.82 -22.44
CA GLU A 173 -18.90 11.40 -22.28
C GLU A 173 -19.28 10.79 -20.92
N MET A 174 -20.48 11.11 -20.40
CA MET A 174 -21.04 10.43 -19.22
C MET A 174 -21.71 9.07 -19.55
N ILE A 175 -21.63 8.57 -20.79
CA ILE A 175 -22.41 7.40 -21.26
C ILE A 175 -21.59 6.08 -21.22
N LYS A 176 -20.35 6.08 -20.75
CA LYS A 176 -19.67 4.86 -20.27
C LYS A 176 -19.38 5.04 -18.79
N GLY A 177 -19.98 4.20 -17.94
CA GLY A 177 -20.00 4.29 -16.48
C GLY A 177 -18.65 4.12 -15.76
N SER A 178 -17.59 4.79 -16.20
CA SER A 178 -16.29 4.86 -15.55
C SER A 178 -15.97 6.30 -15.14
N SER A 179 -16.72 6.82 -14.18
CA SER A 179 -16.38 8.06 -13.43
C SER A 179 -15.24 7.85 -12.43
N GLY A 180 -14.42 6.81 -12.63
CA GLY A 180 -13.25 6.51 -11.81
C GLY A 180 -12.02 7.28 -12.29
N LEU A 181 -11.14 7.65 -11.35
CA LEU A 181 -9.82 8.18 -11.67
C LEU A 181 -9.10 7.25 -12.65
N ASN A 182 -8.53 7.81 -13.72
CA ASN A 182 -7.82 7.02 -14.71
C ASN A 182 -6.56 6.40 -14.08
N ARG A 183 -6.63 5.09 -13.78
CA ARG A 183 -5.59 4.36 -13.05
C ARG A 183 -4.28 4.32 -13.83
N GLU A 184 -4.34 4.22 -15.16
CA GLU A 184 -3.14 4.19 -16.00
C GLU A 184 -2.40 5.53 -15.96
N VAL A 185 -3.14 6.65 -15.94
CA VAL A 185 -2.55 7.98 -15.75
C VAL A 185 -1.89 8.08 -14.37
N ARG A 186 -2.55 7.60 -13.31
CA ARG A 186 -1.96 7.61 -11.97
C ARG A 186 -0.66 6.81 -11.90
N VAL A 187 -0.64 5.60 -12.47
CA VAL A 187 0.57 4.74 -12.53
C VAL A 187 1.66 5.41 -13.37
N GLY A 188 1.32 5.97 -14.54
CA GLY A 188 2.27 6.71 -15.39
C GLY A 188 2.88 7.93 -14.70
N VAL A 189 2.07 8.71 -13.97
CA VAL A 189 2.54 9.86 -13.17
C VAL A 189 3.40 9.40 -11.98
N THR A 190 3.07 8.26 -11.38
CA THR A 190 3.87 7.65 -10.32
C THR A 190 5.28 7.31 -10.80
N HIS A 191 5.41 6.70 -11.98
CA HIS A 191 6.71 6.50 -12.63
C HIS A 191 7.43 7.82 -12.90
N ALA A 192 6.70 8.85 -13.33
CA ALA A 192 7.27 10.14 -13.67
C ALA A 192 7.85 10.87 -12.45
N TYR A 193 7.22 10.76 -11.27
CA TYR A 193 7.78 11.23 -9.99
C TYR A 193 9.14 10.60 -9.69
N VAL A 194 9.24 9.28 -9.86
CA VAL A 194 10.49 8.54 -9.62
C VAL A 194 11.58 8.98 -10.59
N VAL A 195 11.27 9.02 -11.89
CA VAL A 195 12.24 9.46 -12.91
C VAL A 195 12.69 10.90 -12.67
N PHE A 196 11.77 11.82 -12.35
CA PHE A 196 12.08 13.21 -12.02
C PHE A 196 13.16 13.32 -10.94
N ILE A 197 12.98 12.61 -9.83
CA ILE A 197 13.91 12.66 -8.70
C ILE A 197 15.22 11.93 -9.01
N GLN A 198 15.17 10.80 -9.72
CA GLN A 198 16.36 10.06 -10.15
C GLN A 198 17.26 10.90 -11.07
N LEU A 199 16.67 11.69 -11.97
CA LEU A 199 17.42 12.58 -12.86
C LEU A 199 18.11 13.75 -12.13
N LEU A 200 17.54 14.20 -11.01
CA LEU A 200 18.13 15.25 -10.18
C LEU A 200 19.14 14.71 -9.15
N GLY A 201 19.00 13.44 -8.78
CA GLY A 201 19.94 12.69 -7.95
C GLY A 201 19.75 12.90 -6.44
N GLY A 202 20.39 12.01 -5.65
CA GLY A 202 20.24 11.96 -4.20
C GLY A 202 20.62 13.25 -3.47
N GLN A 203 21.69 13.93 -3.89
CA GLN A 203 22.11 15.20 -3.27
C GLN A 203 21.07 16.31 -3.45
N TRP A 204 20.38 16.35 -4.59
CA TRP A 204 19.30 17.30 -4.81
C TRP A 204 18.10 16.96 -3.92
N LEU A 205 17.77 15.67 -3.81
CA LEU A 205 16.68 15.21 -2.94
C LEU A 205 16.95 15.56 -1.47
N GLU A 206 18.16 15.35 -0.97
CA GLU A 206 18.54 15.70 0.41
C GLU A 206 18.29 17.20 0.73
N ARG A 207 18.56 18.09 -0.23
CA ARG A 207 18.35 19.54 -0.06
C ARG A 207 16.88 19.94 -0.08
N ASN A 208 16.03 19.16 -0.74
CA ASN A 208 14.61 19.45 -0.95
C ASN A 208 13.69 18.44 -0.23
N LEU A 209 14.25 17.68 0.71
CA LEU A 209 13.63 16.49 1.29
C LEU A 209 12.29 16.79 1.95
N SER A 210 12.21 17.85 2.77
CA SER A 210 10.98 18.26 3.46
C SER A 210 9.84 18.58 2.49
N THR A 211 10.13 19.39 1.46
CA THR A 211 9.15 19.78 0.43
C THR A 211 8.67 18.56 -0.37
N VAL A 212 9.58 17.69 -0.80
CA VAL A 212 9.23 16.49 -1.58
C VAL A 212 8.41 15.51 -0.74
N LEU A 213 8.81 15.23 0.50
CA LEU A 213 8.11 14.29 1.37
C LEU A 213 6.71 14.79 1.73
N THR A 214 6.58 16.06 2.13
CA THR A 214 5.28 16.67 2.43
C THR A 214 4.36 16.57 1.22
N HIS A 215 4.85 17.00 0.04
CA HIS A 215 4.08 16.93 -1.19
C HIS A 215 3.61 15.52 -1.54
N VAL A 216 4.53 14.55 -1.57
CA VAL A 216 4.23 13.16 -1.97
C VAL A 216 3.25 12.50 -1.01
N LEU A 217 3.37 12.77 0.29
CA LEU A 217 2.46 12.24 1.30
C LEU A 217 1.08 12.92 1.28
N ASP A 218 1.01 14.22 0.99
CA ASP A 218 -0.26 14.95 0.88
C ASP A 218 -1.11 14.49 -0.31
N LEU A 219 -0.49 13.90 -1.35
CA LEU A 219 -1.22 13.31 -2.47
C LEU A 219 -2.24 12.26 -2.00
N VAL A 220 -1.87 11.39 -1.06
CA VAL A 220 -2.76 10.32 -0.59
C VAL A 220 -3.71 10.80 0.51
N ALA A 221 -3.39 11.89 1.20
CA ALA A 221 -4.30 12.58 2.10
C ALA A 221 -5.37 13.41 1.35
N ASN A 222 -5.25 13.56 0.02
CA ASN A 222 -6.26 14.25 -0.76
C ASN A 222 -7.52 13.38 -0.94
N PRO A 223 -8.74 13.89 -0.68
CA PRO A 223 -9.98 13.14 -0.89
C PRO A 223 -10.14 12.57 -2.30
N LYS A 224 -9.60 13.26 -3.32
CA LYS A 224 -9.65 12.80 -4.72
C LYS A 224 -8.76 11.59 -4.99
N ALA A 225 -7.77 11.32 -4.13
CA ALA A 225 -6.95 10.11 -4.22
C ALA A 225 -7.61 8.90 -3.56
N ALA A 226 -8.64 9.12 -2.73
CA ALA A 226 -9.25 8.12 -1.85
C ALA A 226 -10.79 8.16 -1.90
N SER A 227 -11.36 8.40 -3.10
CA SER A 227 -12.82 8.44 -3.32
C SER A 227 -13.55 7.15 -2.95
N SER A 228 -12.84 6.02 -2.96
CA SER A 228 -13.30 4.72 -2.47
C SER A 228 -12.16 4.03 -1.73
N HIS A 229 -12.48 2.99 -0.94
CA HIS A 229 -11.45 2.17 -0.30
C HIS A 229 -10.46 1.60 -1.32
N VAL A 230 -10.96 1.14 -2.48
CA VAL A 230 -10.12 0.57 -3.55
C VAL A 230 -9.17 1.63 -4.10
N ASP A 231 -9.66 2.84 -4.37
CA ASP A 231 -8.82 3.95 -4.85
C ASP A 231 -7.76 4.33 -3.82
N ALA A 232 -8.12 4.30 -2.53
CA ALA A 232 -7.21 4.60 -1.45
C ALA A 232 -6.06 3.57 -1.33
N VAL A 233 -6.37 2.27 -1.48
CA VAL A 233 -5.36 1.20 -1.53
C VAL A 233 -4.39 1.43 -2.69
N TYR A 234 -4.92 1.72 -3.88
CA TYR A 234 -4.08 1.95 -5.05
C TYR A 234 -3.21 3.20 -4.93
N SER A 235 -3.76 4.29 -4.40
CA SER A 235 -3.00 5.51 -4.12
C SER A 235 -1.89 5.25 -3.10
N ARG A 236 -2.16 4.54 -2.00
CA ARG A 236 -1.12 4.16 -1.02
C ARG A 236 0.01 3.37 -1.66
N LYS A 237 -0.30 2.39 -2.51
CA LYS A 237 0.72 1.60 -3.22
C LYS A 237 1.57 2.47 -4.16
N CYS A 238 0.96 3.43 -4.87
CA CYS A 238 1.69 4.39 -5.70
C CYS A 238 2.65 5.26 -4.86
N ILE A 239 2.16 5.81 -3.74
CA ILE A 239 2.98 6.64 -2.85
C ILE A 239 4.13 5.83 -2.24
N ASN A 240 3.86 4.64 -1.73
CA ASN A 240 4.90 3.75 -1.19
C ASN A 240 5.94 3.37 -2.26
N PHE A 241 5.52 3.18 -3.51
CA PHE A 241 6.45 2.93 -4.60
C PHE A 241 7.36 4.14 -4.87
N ILE A 242 6.81 5.37 -4.88
CA ILE A 242 7.62 6.59 -5.00
C ILE A 242 8.62 6.65 -3.86
N LEU A 243 8.15 6.59 -2.62
CA LEU A 243 8.98 6.70 -1.41
C LEU A 243 10.08 5.63 -1.38
N ARG A 244 9.75 4.36 -1.64
CA ARG A 244 10.75 3.29 -1.69
C ARG A 244 11.78 3.48 -2.78
N SER A 245 11.35 3.92 -3.97
CA SER A 245 12.24 4.11 -5.11
C SER A 245 13.24 5.24 -4.87
N ILE A 246 12.82 6.34 -4.22
CA ILE A 246 13.66 7.52 -4.02
C ILE A 246 14.40 7.51 -2.67
N LEU A 247 13.86 6.91 -1.61
CA LEU A 247 14.50 6.89 -0.28
C LEU A 247 15.28 5.59 -0.09
N GLY A 248 14.60 4.44 -0.18
CA GLY A 248 15.23 3.15 0.12
C GLY A 248 16.24 2.67 -0.92
N ARG A 249 16.03 2.95 -2.21
CA ARG A 249 16.90 2.46 -3.30
C ARG A 249 17.95 3.45 -3.78
N MET A 250 17.67 4.75 -3.70
CA MET A 250 18.53 5.79 -4.26
C MET A 250 19.42 6.47 -3.19
N LEU A 251 18.93 6.67 -1.97
CA LEU A 251 19.70 7.33 -0.90
C LEU A 251 20.61 6.35 -0.16
N GLY A 252 21.79 6.82 0.23
CA GLY A 252 22.66 6.11 1.18
C GLY A 252 22.21 6.26 2.64
N GLU A 253 22.79 5.46 3.54
CA GLU A 253 22.35 5.33 4.95
C GLU A 253 22.20 6.65 5.70
N LYS A 254 23.16 7.59 5.52
CA LYS A 254 23.11 8.92 6.16
C LYS A 254 21.85 9.70 5.73
N ALA A 255 21.56 9.70 4.44
CA ALA A 255 20.43 10.42 3.88
C ALA A 255 19.10 9.71 4.19
N GLN A 256 19.09 8.39 4.24
CA GLN A 256 17.95 7.60 4.74
C GLN A 256 17.64 7.94 6.21
N SER A 257 18.66 8.08 7.05
CA SER A 257 18.49 8.50 8.44
C SER A 257 17.87 9.91 8.54
N SER A 258 18.30 10.84 7.69
CA SER A 258 17.67 12.17 7.58
C SER A 258 16.22 12.10 7.11
N ALA A 259 15.91 11.22 6.15
CA ALA A 259 14.54 10.99 5.69
C ALA A 259 13.62 10.47 6.81
N VAL A 260 14.08 9.51 7.62
CA VAL A 260 13.31 9.04 8.78
C VAL A 260 13.05 10.17 9.77
N LYS A 261 14.04 11.03 10.05
CA LYS A 261 13.86 12.19 10.94
C LYS A 261 12.79 13.15 10.43
N GLU A 262 12.81 13.47 9.14
CA GLU A 262 11.81 14.35 8.53
C GLU A 262 10.40 13.73 8.60
N MET A 263 10.29 12.43 8.31
CA MET A 263 9.01 11.73 8.39
C MET A 263 8.47 11.64 9.82
N VAL A 264 9.34 11.52 10.84
CA VAL A 264 8.95 11.62 12.26
C VAL A 264 8.31 12.97 12.55
N LEU A 265 8.86 14.07 12.02
CA LEU A 265 8.29 15.41 12.18
C LEU A 265 6.93 15.54 11.49
N ILE A 266 6.78 14.98 10.29
CA ILE A 266 5.50 14.96 9.55
C ILE A 266 4.44 14.17 10.32
N VAL A 267 4.78 12.96 10.81
CA VAL A 267 3.88 12.13 11.62
C VAL A 267 3.46 12.85 12.90
N ALA A 268 4.40 13.47 13.61
CA ALA A 268 4.09 14.23 14.83
C ALA A 268 3.17 15.42 14.52
N ARG A 269 3.42 16.15 13.43
CA ARG A 269 2.55 17.26 12.98
C ARG A 269 1.12 16.78 12.69
N GLN A 270 0.99 15.67 11.97
CA GLN A 270 -0.31 15.09 11.63
C GLN A 270 -1.07 14.60 12.86
N MET A 271 -0.37 14.05 13.85
CA MET A 271 -1.00 13.63 15.10
C MET A 271 -1.44 14.81 15.97
N ASN A 272 -0.67 15.89 15.98
CA ASN A 272 -0.99 17.11 16.73
C ASN A 272 -2.16 17.90 16.14
N SER A 273 -2.54 17.66 14.88
CA SER A 273 -3.72 18.29 14.27
C SER A 273 -5.03 17.58 14.60
N ILE A 274 -4.99 16.44 15.28
CA ILE A 274 -6.19 15.65 15.61
C ILE A 274 -6.67 16.03 17.01
N ASP A 275 -7.94 16.39 17.13
CA ASP A 275 -8.62 16.55 18.41
C ASP A 275 -9.14 15.18 18.89
N PHE A 276 -8.55 14.67 19.98
CA PHE A 276 -8.93 13.39 20.60
C PHE A 276 -10.09 13.50 21.59
N ASN A 277 -10.73 14.67 21.71
CA ASN A 277 -11.85 14.86 22.62
C ASN A 277 -13.03 13.94 22.23
N PRO A 278 -13.51 13.05 23.14
CA PRO A 278 -14.54 12.06 22.84
C PRO A 278 -15.90 12.62 22.37
N GLU A 279 -16.20 13.90 22.60
CA GLU A 279 -17.40 14.54 22.06
C GLU A 279 -17.27 14.86 20.56
N ASN A 280 -16.07 15.23 20.11
CA ASN A 280 -15.75 15.56 18.71
C ASN A 280 -15.32 14.31 17.90
N ALA A 281 -14.88 13.25 18.57
CA ALA A 281 -14.34 12.04 17.93
C ALA A 281 -15.41 11.11 17.30
N LYS A 282 -16.70 11.30 17.60
CA LYS A 282 -17.77 10.37 17.14
C LYS A 282 -17.94 10.34 15.62
N ASP A 283 -17.69 11.46 14.94
CA ASP A 283 -17.93 11.61 13.50
C ASP A 283 -16.65 11.84 12.70
N CYS A 284 -15.48 11.37 13.20
CA CYS A 284 -14.15 11.41 12.57
C CYS A 284 -14.08 12.36 11.36
N ASN A 285 -13.64 13.61 11.57
CA ASN A 285 -13.67 14.61 10.50
C ASN A 285 -12.94 14.11 9.23
N GLN A 286 -13.33 14.64 8.06
CA GLN A 286 -12.78 14.19 6.78
C GLN A 286 -11.25 14.31 6.75
N GLU A 287 -10.68 15.34 7.35
CA GLU A 287 -9.23 15.52 7.45
C GLU A 287 -8.54 14.36 8.19
N THR A 288 -9.12 13.86 9.29
CA THR A 288 -8.61 12.70 10.02
C THR A 288 -8.77 11.41 9.21
N LEU A 289 -9.92 11.25 8.55
CA LEU A 289 -10.19 10.08 7.70
C LEU A 289 -9.21 10.00 6.53
N PHE A 290 -8.88 11.12 5.88
CA PHE A 290 -7.94 11.10 4.76
C PHE A 290 -6.48 11.16 5.23
N GLY A 291 -6.19 11.88 6.30
CA GLY A 291 -4.87 11.97 6.93
C GLY A 291 -4.33 10.62 7.40
N GLN A 292 -5.20 9.64 7.71
CA GLN A 292 -4.77 8.28 8.02
C GLN A 292 -3.92 7.65 6.90
N HIS A 293 -4.19 7.97 5.63
CA HIS A 293 -3.48 7.34 4.50
C HIS A 293 -2.05 7.86 4.41
N LEU A 294 -1.82 9.13 4.75
CA LEU A 294 -0.49 9.71 4.91
C LEU A 294 0.27 8.99 6.01
N LEU A 295 -0.35 8.82 7.19
CA LEU A 295 0.29 8.11 8.31
C LEU A 295 0.67 6.68 7.93
N VAL A 296 -0.22 5.96 7.22
CA VAL A 296 0.06 4.60 6.75
C VAL A 296 1.29 4.56 5.84
N CYS A 297 1.37 5.42 4.82
CA CYS A 297 2.52 5.42 3.90
C CYS A 297 3.81 5.85 4.60
N ALA A 298 3.73 6.87 5.46
CA ALA A 298 4.86 7.38 6.19
C ALA A 298 5.45 6.33 7.14
N LEU A 299 4.61 5.72 7.97
CA LEU A 299 5.03 4.68 8.91
C LEU A 299 5.56 3.44 8.19
N GLN A 300 4.97 3.08 7.05
CA GLN A 300 5.43 1.92 6.28
C GLN A 300 6.82 2.13 5.68
N GLU A 301 7.09 3.29 5.10
CA GLU A 301 8.43 3.57 4.58
C GLU A 301 9.44 3.80 5.71
N MET A 302 9.08 4.48 6.79
CA MET A 302 9.93 4.59 7.99
C MET A 302 10.36 3.22 8.51
N ALA A 303 9.40 2.30 8.66
CA ALA A 303 9.65 0.94 9.11
C ALA A 303 10.67 0.21 8.22
N CYS A 304 10.55 0.39 6.91
CA CYS A 304 11.45 -0.25 5.98
C CYS A 304 12.83 0.38 5.91
N LEU A 305 12.94 1.71 6.01
CA LEU A 305 14.23 2.38 6.12
C LEU A 305 14.94 1.93 7.40
N VAL A 306 14.23 1.78 8.51
CA VAL A 306 14.76 1.23 9.76
C VAL A 306 15.29 -0.20 9.56
N LEU A 307 14.56 -1.06 8.83
CA LEU A 307 15.06 -2.40 8.49
C LEU A 307 16.31 -2.35 7.60
N SER A 308 16.32 -1.47 6.59
CA SER A 308 17.48 -1.31 5.70
C SER A 308 18.72 -0.80 6.43
N LEU A 309 18.56 0.14 7.37
CA LEU A 309 19.63 0.67 8.21
C LEU A 309 20.14 -0.37 9.22
N GLY A 310 19.32 -1.36 9.58
CA GLY A 310 19.66 -2.40 10.55
C GLY A 310 20.09 -1.80 11.89
N THR A 311 21.20 -2.27 12.44
CA THR A 311 21.69 -1.82 13.75
C THR A 311 22.06 -0.33 13.79
N THR A 312 22.39 0.29 12.65
CA THR A 312 22.72 1.73 12.60
C THR A 312 21.50 2.62 12.91
N ALA A 313 20.29 2.07 12.79
CA ALA A 313 19.06 2.74 13.19
C ALA A 313 19.01 3.09 14.69
N SER A 314 19.88 2.49 15.53
CA SER A 314 19.99 2.86 16.95
C SER A 314 20.25 4.35 17.17
N ASN A 315 20.96 5.00 16.24
CA ASN A 315 21.22 6.44 16.28
C ASN A 315 19.95 7.28 16.14
N LEU A 316 18.90 6.75 15.52
CA LEU A 316 17.62 7.45 15.40
C LEU A 316 16.94 7.59 16.77
N LEU A 317 17.14 6.62 17.68
CA LEU A 317 16.55 6.64 19.01
C LEU A 317 17.08 7.78 19.89
N SER A 318 18.31 8.24 19.65
CA SER A 318 18.91 9.37 20.37
C SER A 318 18.75 10.71 19.65
N THR A 319 18.52 10.70 18.34
CA THR A 319 18.52 11.91 17.51
C THR A 319 17.14 12.39 17.07
N CYS A 320 16.10 11.56 17.21
CA CYS A 320 14.71 11.98 17.05
C CYS A 320 13.76 11.17 17.94
N ASN A 321 12.55 11.67 18.11
CA ASN A 321 11.50 11.04 18.93
C ASN A 321 10.75 9.95 18.14
N LEU A 322 11.49 9.03 17.51
CA LEU A 322 10.93 8.01 16.61
C LEU A 322 9.88 7.14 17.31
N ILE A 323 10.22 6.58 18.48
CA ILE A 323 9.32 5.68 19.21
C ILE A 323 8.08 6.44 19.67
N GLU A 324 8.25 7.64 20.20
CA GLU A 324 7.18 8.48 20.74
C GLU A 324 6.20 8.89 19.64
N ALA A 325 6.70 9.31 18.48
CA ALA A 325 5.86 9.67 17.34
C ALA A 325 5.05 8.48 16.82
N VAL A 326 5.67 7.29 16.74
CA VAL A 326 4.98 6.07 16.30
C VAL A 326 3.97 5.59 17.34
N MET A 327 4.32 5.63 18.64
CA MET A 327 3.43 5.26 19.74
C MET A 327 2.21 6.18 19.82
N ALA A 328 2.36 7.49 19.55
CA ALA A 328 1.24 8.42 19.50
C ALA A 328 0.17 7.99 18.49
N VAL A 329 0.56 7.40 17.35
CA VAL A 329 -0.38 6.92 16.32
C VAL A 329 -1.20 5.71 16.80
N LEU A 330 -0.79 5.00 17.86
CA LEU A 330 -1.52 3.84 18.37
C LEU A 330 -2.89 4.19 18.96
N ILE A 331 -3.15 5.46 19.27
CA ILE A 331 -4.47 5.91 19.72
C ILE A 331 -5.29 6.57 18.59
N HIS A 332 -4.82 6.51 17.35
CA HIS A 332 -5.52 7.09 16.20
C HIS A 332 -6.89 6.42 15.97
N PRO A 333 -7.96 7.17 15.66
CA PRO A 333 -9.31 6.61 15.49
C PRO A 333 -9.35 5.53 14.40
N CYS A 334 -8.69 5.78 13.27
CA CYS A 334 -8.64 4.82 12.17
C CYS A 334 -7.69 3.64 12.45
N GLN A 335 -8.22 2.41 12.31
CA GLN A 335 -7.48 1.16 12.54
C GLN A 335 -6.25 1.00 11.62
N ALA A 336 -6.33 1.44 10.36
CA ALA A 336 -5.22 1.27 9.41
C ALA A 336 -3.95 2.00 9.88
N ALA A 337 -4.08 3.20 10.44
CA ALA A 337 -2.95 3.96 11.00
C ALA A 337 -2.34 3.24 12.21
N ARG A 338 -3.19 2.74 13.12
CA ARG A 338 -2.75 1.97 14.30
C ARG A 338 -1.99 0.70 13.91
N LEU A 339 -2.45 -0.03 12.89
CA LEU A 339 -1.76 -1.23 12.40
C LEU A 339 -0.43 -0.90 11.71
N ALA A 340 -0.36 0.20 10.95
CA ALA A 340 0.90 0.66 10.35
C ALA A 340 1.92 1.06 11.43
N ALA A 341 1.47 1.70 12.52
CA ALA A 341 2.30 2.04 13.66
C ALA A 341 2.81 0.80 14.39
N ALA A 342 1.93 -0.18 14.66
CA ALA A 342 2.31 -1.47 15.24
C ALA A 342 3.36 -2.20 14.39
N TRP A 343 3.21 -2.20 13.06
CA TRP A 343 4.19 -2.78 12.15
C TRP A 343 5.53 -2.01 12.16
N CYS A 344 5.49 -0.69 12.23
CA CYS A 344 6.69 0.13 12.37
C CYS A 344 7.46 -0.18 13.66
N LEU A 345 6.77 -0.31 14.79
CA LEU A 345 7.40 -0.72 16.07
C LEU A 345 8.01 -2.13 15.99
N ARG A 346 7.33 -3.07 15.33
CA ARG A 346 7.91 -4.39 15.06
C ARG A 346 9.21 -4.27 14.28
N CYS A 347 9.25 -3.46 13.23
CA CYS A 347 10.45 -3.26 12.40
C CYS A 347 11.60 -2.62 13.21
N VAL A 348 11.28 -1.65 14.07
CA VAL A 348 12.23 -1.09 15.05
C VAL A 348 12.79 -2.19 15.96
N CYS A 349 11.96 -3.07 16.50
CA CYS A 349 12.40 -4.19 17.32
C CYS A 349 13.25 -5.22 16.57
N VAL A 350 12.97 -5.45 15.29
CA VAL A 350 13.78 -6.37 14.46
C VAL A 350 15.16 -5.76 14.20
N ALA A 351 15.24 -4.47 13.89
CA ALA A 351 16.52 -3.78 13.68
C ALA A 351 17.28 -3.53 14.98
N ILE A 352 16.57 -3.28 16.08
CA ILE A 352 17.10 -2.90 17.39
C ILE A 352 16.43 -3.77 18.48
N PRO A 353 16.86 -5.03 18.67
CA PRO A 353 16.23 -5.96 19.61
C PRO A 353 16.19 -5.49 21.07
N SER A 354 17.08 -4.57 21.47
CA SER A 354 17.06 -3.99 22.83
C SER A 354 15.78 -3.21 23.14
N GLN A 355 15.01 -2.81 22.12
CA GLN A 355 13.73 -2.11 22.30
C GLN A 355 12.53 -3.05 22.57
N ILE A 356 12.70 -4.37 22.40
CA ILE A 356 11.59 -5.33 22.56
C ILE A 356 10.99 -5.27 23.97
N THR A 357 11.81 -5.45 25.01
CA THR A 357 11.32 -5.45 26.40
C THR A 357 10.74 -4.09 26.82
N PRO A 358 11.42 -2.94 26.59
CA PRO A 358 10.86 -1.62 26.87
C PRO A 358 9.52 -1.36 26.19
N LEU A 359 9.36 -1.77 24.92
CA LEU A 359 8.09 -1.58 24.20
C LEU A 359 6.99 -2.51 24.71
N ILE A 360 7.32 -3.74 25.12
CA ILE A 360 6.35 -4.62 25.79
C ILE A 360 5.83 -3.95 27.06
N ASP A 361 6.72 -3.46 27.92
CA ASP A 361 6.34 -2.85 29.20
C ASP A 361 5.49 -1.59 28.98
N ARG A 362 5.93 -0.68 28.10
CA ARG A 362 5.17 0.52 27.75
C ARG A 362 3.79 0.21 27.21
N CYS A 363 3.63 -0.81 26.37
CA CYS A 363 2.32 -1.14 25.80
C CYS A 363 1.40 -1.80 26.83
N VAL A 364 1.91 -2.68 27.71
CA VAL A 364 1.13 -3.26 28.82
C VAL A 364 0.65 -2.15 29.76
N ASP A 365 1.56 -1.28 30.19
CA ASP A 365 1.24 -0.13 31.05
C ASP A 365 0.23 0.82 30.38
N SER A 366 0.35 1.02 29.07
CA SER A 366 -0.58 1.88 28.31
C SER A 366 -1.97 1.27 28.19
N ILE A 367 -2.09 -0.04 28.01
CA ILE A 367 -3.37 -0.75 28.06
C ILE A 367 -4.01 -0.55 29.43
N ASP A 368 -3.22 -0.60 30.49
CA ASP A 368 -3.69 -0.47 31.87
C ASP A 368 -4.11 0.96 32.24
N ASN A 369 -3.36 1.95 31.78
CA ASN A 369 -3.67 3.36 32.04
C ASN A 369 -4.84 3.88 31.17
N MET A 370 -5.06 3.30 29.98
CA MET A 370 -6.11 3.71 29.03
C MET A 370 -7.20 2.65 28.82
N ARG A 371 -7.56 1.89 29.87
CA ARG A 371 -8.57 0.82 29.85
C ARG A 371 -9.98 1.25 29.41
N THR A 372 -10.23 2.55 29.29
CA THR A 372 -11.51 3.15 28.87
C THR A 372 -11.53 3.59 27.41
N SER A 373 -10.38 3.62 26.72
CA SER A 373 -10.29 3.99 25.29
C SER A 373 -10.29 2.73 24.41
N PRO A 374 -11.31 2.55 23.54
CA PRO A 374 -11.34 1.47 22.56
C PRO A 374 -10.12 1.48 21.62
N GLU A 375 -9.72 2.67 21.17
CA GLU A 375 -8.63 2.91 20.23
C GLU A 375 -7.30 2.50 20.86
N ALA A 376 -7.05 2.92 22.10
CA ALA A 376 -5.85 2.56 22.85
C ALA A 376 -5.75 1.04 23.07
N ILE A 377 -6.81 0.39 23.55
CA ILE A 377 -6.81 -1.07 23.77
C ILE A 377 -6.43 -1.79 22.48
N ALA A 378 -7.07 -1.45 21.37
CA ALA A 378 -6.82 -2.13 20.10
C ALA A 378 -5.47 -1.72 19.45
N GLY A 379 -4.98 -0.50 19.68
CA GLY A 379 -3.68 -0.05 19.16
C GLY A 379 -2.50 -0.67 19.91
N TYR A 380 -2.47 -0.56 21.24
CA TYR A 380 -1.39 -1.12 22.05
C TYR A 380 -1.36 -2.65 22.03
N SER A 381 -2.52 -3.32 21.95
CA SER A 381 -2.55 -4.79 21.75
C SER A 381 -2.03 -5.20 20.38
N ALA A 382 -2.32 -4.43 19.31
CA ALA A 382 -1.72 -4.65 18.00
C ALA A 382 -0.21 -4.42 18.01
N ALA A 383 0.28 -3.39 18.69
CA ALA A 383 1.71 -3.13 18.86
C ALA A 383 2.41 -4.27 19.61
N LEU A 384 1.85 -4.73 20.73
CA LEU A 384 2.34 -5.91 21.46
C LEU A 384 2.41 -7.15 20.57
N ALA A 385 1.32 -7.46 19.85
CA ALA A 385 1.27 -8.61 18.97
C ALA A 385 2.32 -8.52 17.84
N ALA A 386 2.50 -7.33 17.26
CA ALA A 386 3.51 -7.10 16.22
C ALA A 386 4.94 -7.25 16.78
N VAL A 387 5.23 -6.66 17.95
CA VAL A 387 6.53 -6.79 18.63
C VAL A 387 6.83 -8.24 18.96
N LEU A 388 5.87 -9.00 19.50
CA LEU A 388 6.00 -10.44 19.76
C LEU A 388 6.32 -11.23 18.48
N GLY A 389 5.61 -10.95 17.38
CA GLY A 389 5.90 -11.56 16.09
C GLY A 389 7.27 -11.20 15.50
N GLY A 390 7.95 -10.17 16.04
CA GLY A 390 9.35 -9.83 15.75
C GLY A 390 10.36 -10.59 16.62
N VAL A 391 9.97 -11.10 17.80
CA VAL A 391 10.88 -11.79 18.74
C VAL A 391 11.55 -13.00 18.13
N ARG A 392 10.84 -13.75 17.29
CA ARG A 392 11.41 -14.92 16.57
C ARG A 392 12.59 -14.57 15.65
N LEU A 393 12.75 -13.30 15.30
CA LEU A 393 13.85 -12.78 14.48
C LEU A 393 15.01 -12.26 15.35
N SER A 394 14.85 -12.24 16.68
CA SER A 394 15.89 -11.87 17.63
C SER A 394 16.58 -13.12 18.18
N PRO A 395 17.91 -13.27 18.04
CA PRO A 395 18.64 -14.43 18.55
C PRO A 395 18.50 -14.65 20.07
N LEU A 396 18.29 -13.58 20.83
CA LEU A 396 18.20 -13.62 22.30
C LEU A 396 16.79 -13.82 22.83
N GLY A 397 15.76 -13.78 21.96
CA GLY A 397 14.37 -13.90 22.36
C GLY A 397 13.93 -12.84 23.38
N VAL A 398 13.00 -13.22 24.27
CA VAL A 398 12.54 -12.42 25.41
C VAL A 398 12.44 -13.27 26.67
N PRO A 399 12.54 -12.68 27.88
CA PRO A 399 12.32 -13.40 29.12
C PRO A 399 10.93 -14.06 29.16
N HIS A 400 10.85 -15.33 29.59
CA HIS A 400 9.59 -16.08 29.66
C HIS A 400 8.51 -15.39 30.53
N THR A 401 8.95 -14.62 31.55
CA THR A 401 8.07 -13.84 32.41
C THR A 401 7.25 -12.82 31.63
N LYS A 402 7.77 -12.26 30.53
CA LYS A 402 7.04 -11.32 29.66
C LYS A 402 5.86 -12.00 28.97
N GLY A 403 6.02 -13.23 28.49
CA GLY A 403 4.92 -14.02 27.92
C GLY A 403 3.79 -14.25 28.93
N LYS A 404 4.12 -14.51 30.20
CA LYS A 404 3.13 -14.65 31.29
C LYS A 404 2.41 -13.34 31.61
N ILE A 405 3.13 -12.21 31.64
CA ILE A 405 2.54 -10.88 31.86
C ILE A 405 1.52 -10.58 30.77
N ILE A 406 1.92 -10.70 29.49
CA ILE A 406 1.03 -10.42 28.36
C ILE A 406 -0.18 -11.37 28.36
N PHE A 407 0.01 -12.64 28.72
CA PHE A 407 -1.11 -13.58 28.85
C PHE A 407 -2.12 -13.14 29.91
N ASN A 408 -1.64 -12.66 31.06
CA ASN A 408 -2.51 -12.20 32.14
C ASN A 408 -3.30 -10.96 31.72
N THR A 409 -2.66 -10.00 31.03
CA THR A 409 -3.35 -8.83 30.46
C THR A 409 -4.42 -9.26 29.45
N ALA A 410 -4.08 -10.21 28.56
CA ALA A 410 -5.01 -10.74 27.56
C ALA A 410 -6.22 -11.43 28.20
N GLU A 411 -5.99 -12.25 29.24
CA GLU A 411 -7.06 -12.94 29.96
C GLU A 411 -7.95 -11.95 30.73
N GLU A 412 -7.37 -10.91 31.34
CA GLU A 412 -8.14 -9.85 32.00
C GLU A 412 -9.04 -9.08 31.02
N LEU A 413 -8.53 -8.77 29.82
CA LEU A 413 -9.32 -8.16 28.75
C LEU A 413 -10.51 -9.05 28.35
N LEU A 414 -10.29 -10.35 28.15
CA LEU A 414 -11.37 -11.30 27.83
C LEU A 414 -12.41 -11.40 28.96
N ARG A 415 -11.96 -11.51 30.22
CA ARG A 415 -12.87 -11.60 31.38
C ARG A 415 -13.69 -10.33 31.60
N SER A 416 -13.12 -9.17 31.28
CA SER A 416 -13.77 -7.87 31.44
C SER A 416 -14.55 -7.40 30.21
N ALA A 417 -14.57 -8.18 29.11
CA ALA A 417 -15.27 -7.80 27.87
C ALA A 417 -16.79 -7.65 28.09
N SER A 418 -17.41 -8.52 28.89
CA SER A 418 -18.84 -8.46 29.19
C SER A 418 -19.25 -7.37 30.18
N GLN A 419 -18.29 -6.73 30.86
CA GLN A 419 -18.57 -5.73 31.90
C GLN A 419 -18.96 -4.36 31.32
N ASN A 420 -18.55 -4.06 30.08
CA ASN A 420 -18.85 -2.79 29.42
C ASN A 420 -19.10 -3.01 27.93
N SER A 421 -20.35 -2.84 27.50
CA SER A 421 -20.76 -3.06 26.10
C SER A 421 -19.95 -2.22 25.11
N ARG A 422 -19.59 -0.97 25.44
CA ARG A 422 -18.78 -0.09 24.56
C ARG A 422 -17.38 -0.66 24.29
N LEU A 423 -16.82 -1.40 25.22
CA LEU A 423 -15.45 -1.94 25.14
C LEU A 423 -15.41 -3.42 24.78
N SER A 424 -16.56 -4.08 24.76
CA SER A 424 -16.69 -5.53 24.62
C SER A 424 -16.00 -6.05 23.35
N LEU A 425 -16.20 -5.37 22.22
CA LEU A 425 -15.57 -5.74 20.95
C LEU A 425 -14.04 -5.60 21.01
N ASN A 426 -13.53 -4.43 21.38
CA ASN A 426 -12.09 -4.15 21.41
C ASN A 426 -11.34 -5.02 22.42
N ARG A 427 -11.93 -5.27 23.60
CA ARG A 427 -11.36 -6.17 24.62
C ARG A 427 -11.32 -7.62 24.13
N THR A 428 -12.37 -8.08 23.48
CA THR A 428 -12.45 -9.42 22.89
C THR A 428 -11.38 -9.61 21.82
N GLN A 429 -11.30 -8.68 20.86
CA GLN A 429 -10.31 -8.72 19.79
C GLN A 429 -8.87 -8.64 20.33
N ALA A 430 -8.59 -7.70 21.25
CA ALA A 430 -7.27 -7.53 21.85
C ALA A 430 -6.83 -8.78 22.64
N GLY A 431 -7.72 -9.34 23.47
CA GLY A 431 -7.41 -10.53 24.26
C GLY A 431 -7.02 -11.72 23.38
N TRP A 432 -7.81 -12.02 22.35
CA TRP A 432 -7.49 -13.13 21.44
C TRP A 432 -6.26 -12.87 20.57
N LEU A 433 -6.07 -11.64 20.11
CA LEU A 433 -4.89 -11.25 19.35
C LEU A 433 -3.61 -11.49 20.16
N LEU A 434 -3.60 -11.09 21.43
CA LEU A 434 -2.45 -11.27 22.32
C LEU A 434 -2.20 -12.75 22.64
N ILE A 435 -3.25 -13.54 22.92
CA ILE A 435 -3.10 -14.99 23.12
C ILE A 435 -2.50 -15.65 21.88
N GLY A 436 -3.00 -15.32 20.69
CA GLY A 436 -2.44 -15.83 19.43
C GLY A 436 -0.99 -15.40 19.21
N ALA A 437 -0.63 -14.17 19.55
CA ALA A 437 0.73 -13.65 19.42
C ALA A 437 1.72 -14.33 20.38
N ILE A 438 1.31 -14.68 21.61
CA ILE A 438 2.15 -15.39 22.58
C ILE A 438 2.63 -16.74 22.04
N MET A 439 1.85 -17.39 21.17
CA MET A 439 2.24 -18.68 20.57
C MET A 439 3.54 -18.58 19.77
N THR A 440 3.84 -17.39 19.22
CA THR A 440 5.07 -17.13 18.46
C THR A 440 6.34 -17.13 19.32
N LEU A 441 6.20 -17.13 20.66
CA LEU A 441 7.32 -17.30 21.60
C LEU A 441 7.73 -18.77 21.78
N GLY A 442 6.97 -19.69 21.21
CA GLY A 442 7.30 -21.11 21.16
C GLY A 442 7.03 -21.90 22.44
N VAL A 443 7.38 -23.19 22.36
CA VAL A 443 7.09 -24.21 23.37
C VAL A 443 7.50 -23.82 24.81
N PRO A 444 8.68 -23.22 25.07
CA PRO A 444 9.12 -22.93 26.44
C PRO A 444 8.17 -22.01 27.21
N VAL A 445 7.52 -21.05 26.51
CA VAL A 445 6.56 -20.13 27.11
C VAL A 445 5.16 -20.74 27.11
N VAL A 446 4.75 -21.30 25.98
CA VAL A 446 3.37 -21.78 25.77
C VAL A 446 3.02 -22.96 26.66
N ARG A 447 3.95 -23.89 26.89
CA ARG A 447 3.70 -25.11 27.69
C ARG A 447 3.09 -24.80 29.07
N GLY A 448 3.59 -23.76 29.74
CA GLY A 448 3.09 -23.35 31.07
C GLY A 448 1.72 -22.66 31.05
N LEU A 449 1.30 -22.13 29.90
CA LEU A 449 0.05 -21.40 29.73
C LEU A 449 -1.07 -22.25 29.11
N LEU A 450 -0.70 -23.36 28.44
CA LEU A 450 -1.59 -24.22 27.67
C LEU A 450 -2.84 -24.71 28.44
N PRO A 451 -2.77 -25.12 29.72
CA PRO A 451 -3.98 -25.54 30.45
C PRO A 451 -5.04 -24.44 30.56
N ARG A 452 -4.63 -23.18 30.77
CA ARG A 452 -5.52 -22.01 30.82
C ARG A 452 -6.06 -21.69 29.42
N MET A 453 -5.22 -21.78 28.39
CA MET A 453 -5.62 -21.56 26.99
C MET A 453 -6.70 -22.55 26.54
N LEU A 454 -6.53 -23.85 26.82
CA LEU A 454 -7.51 -24.88 26.48
C LEU A 454 -8.88 -24.63 27.13
N LEU A 455 -8.90 -24.06 28.35
CA LEU A 455 -10.13 -23.68 29.03
C LEU A 455 -10.81 -22.48 28.34
N LEU A 456 -10.04 -21.44 28.01
CA LEU A 456 -10.56 -20.25 27.31
C LEU A 456 -11.13 -20.62 25.94
N TRP A 457 -10.38 -21.40 25.17
CA TRP A 457 -10.80 -21.93 23.88
C TRP A 457 -12.10 -22.72 23.97
N ARG A 458 -12.18 -23.69 24.87
CA ARG A 458 -13.41 -24.48 25.08
C ARG A 458 -14.62 -23.60 25.44
N ASN A 459 -14.42 -22.56 26.24
CA ASN A 459 -15.50 -21.69 26.70
C ASN A 459 -15.95 -20.66 25.65
N SER A 460 -15.26 -20.53 24.52
CA SER A 460 -15.61 -19.59 23.46
C SER A 460 -16.71 -20.10 22.52
N PHE A 461 -16.99 -21.40 22.59
CA PHE A 461 -17.91 -22.11 21.70
C PHE A 461 -19.05 -22.75 22.50
N PRO A 462 -20.25 -22.89 21.91
CA PRO A 462 -21.37 -23.51 22.59
C PRO A 462 -21.05 -24.98 22.85
N ARG A 463 -21.38 -25.47 24.04
CA ARG A 463 -21.09 -26.86 24.46
C ARG A 463 -22.14 -27.84 23.95
N SER A 464 -23.27 -27.34 23.46
CA SER A 464 -24.36 -28.15 22.92
C SER A 464 -25.24 -27.33 21.96
N ASN A 465 -26.01 -28.02 21.12
CA ASN A 465 -27.03 -27.38 20.28
C ASN A 465 -28.05 -26.60 21.12
N LYS A 466 -28.39 -27.08 22.33
CA LYS A 466 -29.30 -26.37 23.24
C LYS A 466 -28.75 -25.02 23.68
N GLU A 467 -27.44 -24.95 23.95
CA GLU A 467 -26.77 -23.69 24.30
C GLU A 467 -26.73 -22.75 23.10
N LEU A 468 -26.44 -23.26 21.89
CA LEU A 468 -26.50 -22.47 20.67
C LEU A 468 -27.90 -21.90 20.41
N GLU A 469 -28.96 -22.69 20.58
CA GLU A 469 -30.34 -22.18 20.46
C GLU A 469 -30.67 -21.14 21.55
N SER A 470 -30.12 -21.30 22.77
CA SER A 470 -30.25 -20.29 23.81
C SER A 470 -29.52 -18.98 23.46
N GLU A 471 -28.36 -19.05 22.82
CA GLU A 471 -27.65 -17.86 22.31
C GLU A 471 -28.45 -17.17 21.22
N LYS A 472 -29.03 -17.94 20.29
CA LYS A 472 -29.93 -17.42 19.23
C LYS A 472 -31.14 -16.70 19.79
N ALA A 473 -31.75 -17.24 20.84
CA ALA A 473 -32.96 -16.67 21.43
C ALA A 473 -32.68 -15.39 22.26
N ARG A 474 -31.48 -15.23 22.81
CA ARG A 474 -31.14 -14.12 23.73
C ARG A 474 -30.25 -13.04 23.12
N GLY A 475 -29.52 -13.36 22.05
CA GLY A 475 -28.56 -12.44 21.44
C GLY A 475 -29.24 -11.34 20.63
N ASP A 476 -28.59 -10.18 20.56
CA ASP A 476 -28.88 -9.12 19.59
C ASP A 476 -27.74 -9.02 18.56
N ALA A 477 -27.86 -8.10 17.60
CA ALA A 477 -26.87 -7.94 16.54
C ALA A 477 -25.44 -7.68 17.09
N PHE A 478 -25.32 -6.83 18.12
CA PHE A 478 -24.03 -6.49 18.70
C PHE A 478 -23.42 -7.65 19.49
N THR A 479 -24.22 -8.36 20.29
CA THR A 479 -23.79 -9.55 21.03
C THR A 479 -23.32 -10.65 20.08
N TRP A 480 -24.02 -10.84 18.96
CA TRP A 480 -23.59 -11.75 17.91
C TRP A 480 -22.28 -11.31 17.23
N GLN A 481 -22.11 -10.01 16.97
CA GLN A 481 -20.85 -9.49 16.44
C GLN A 481 -19.67 -9.82 17.36
N VAL A 482 -19.79 -9.49 18.66
CA VAL A 482 -18.75 -9.80 19.66
C VAL A 482 -18.50 -11.31 19.75
N THR A 483 -19.56 -12.11 19.71
CA THR A 483 -19.48 -13.58 19.78
C THR A 483 -18.72 -14.16 18.59
N LEU A 484 -19.02 -13.71 17.37
CA LEU A 484 -18.35 -14.18 16.16
C LEU A 484 -16.88 -13.72 16.11
N GLU A 485 -16.60 -12.49 16.50
CA GLU A 485 -15.23 -11.97 16.62
C GLU A 485 -14.43 -12.74 17.67
N GLY A 486 -15.04 -13.06 18.82
CA GLY A 486 -14.43 -13.90 19.86
C GLY A 486 -14.13 -15.31 19.38
N ARG A 487 -15.06 -15.94 18.64
CA ARG A 487 -14.86 -17.28 18.06
C ARG A 487 -13.79 -17.30 16.98
N ALA A 488 -13.78 -16.29 16.10
CA ALA A 488 -12.72 -16.11 15.12
C ALA A 488 -11.36 -15.90 15.79
N GLY A 489 -11.30 -15.09 16.84
CA GLY A 489 -10.11 -14.87 17.64
C GLY A 489 -9.59 -16.15 18.32
N ALA A 490 -10.49 -16.95 18.90
CA ALA A 490 -10.15 -18.23 19.51
C ALA A 490 -9.58 -19.22 18.48
N LEU A 491 -10.22 -19.36 17.30
CA LEU A 491 -9.70 -20.19 16.20
C LEU A 491 -8.34 -19.68 15.69
N SER A 492 -8.18 -18.37 15.54
CA SER A 492 -6.90 -17.76 15.16
C SER A 492 -5.79 -18.08 16.17
N ALA A 493 -6.09 -18.05 17.48
CA ALA A 493 -5.16 -18.44 18.52
C ALA A 493 -4.84 -19.95 18.51
N MET A 494 -5.81 -20.81 18.20
CA MET A 494 -5.59 -22.25 17.99
C MET A 494 -4.69 -22.50 16.77
N HIS A 495 -4.97 -21.86 15.64
CA HIS A 495 -4.14 -21.94 14.44
C HIS A 495 -2.69 -21.52 14.74
N SER A 496 -2.50 -20.39 15.42
CA SER A 496 -1.18 -19.92 15.84
C SER A 496 -0.47 -20.91 16.77
N PHE A 497 -1.20 -21.57 17.69
CA PHE A 497 -0.67 -22.64 18.54
C PHE A 497 -0.20 -23.84 17.72
N LEU A 498 -1.04 -24.33 16.80
CA LEU A 498 -0.72 -25.47 15.93
C LEU A 498 0.51 -25.18 15.05
N GLN A 499 0.61 -23.96 14.53
CA GLN A 499 1.70 -23.55 13.66
C GLN A 499 3.04 -23.39 14.40
N ASN A 500 3.03 -22.79 15.60
CA ASN A 500 4.26 -22.39 16.29
C ASN A 500 4.69 -23.37 17.40
N CYS A 501 3.82 -24.29 17.82
CA CYS A 501 4.10 -25.25 18.89
C CYS A 501 3.71 -26.70 18.52
N PRO A 502 4.14 -27.24 17.36
CA PRO A 502 3.75 -28.58 16.93
C PRO A 502 4.16 -29.69 17.91
N GLU A 503 5.25 -29.51 18.65
CA GLU A 503 5.73 -30.45 19.66
C GLU A 503 4.77 -30.64 20.86
N LEU A 504 3.84 -29.70 21.08
CA LEU A 504 2.85 -29.79 22.15
C LEU A 504 1.55 -30.48 21.69
N ILE A 505 1.44 -30.84 20.41
CA ILE A 505 0.25 -31.46 19.85
C ILE A 505 0.32 -32.97 20.06
N THR A 506 -0.25 -33.43 21.17
CA THR A 506 -0.48 -34.86 21.46
C THR A 506 -1.90 -35.26 21.09
N ASP A 507 -2.19 -36.57 21.00
CA ASP A 507 -3.56 -37.06 20.75
C ASP A 507 -4.59 -36.53 21.77
N ASP A 508 -4.18 -36.33 23.03
CA ASP A 508 -5.03 -35.71 24.04
C ASP A 508 -5.35 -34.26 23.70
N ILE A 509 -4.33 -33.47 23.35
CA ILE A 509 -4.49 -32.06 22.99
C ILE A 509 -5.32 -31.94 21.71
N THR A 510 -5.06 -32.78 20.71
CA THR A 510 -5.85 -32.85 19.48
C THR A 510 -7.33 -33.10 19.78
N ARG A 511 -7.66 -34.11 20.60
CA ARG A 511 -9.06 -34.36 21.02
C ARG A 511 -9.70 -33.17 21.73
N ARG A 512 -8.94 -32.48 22.58
CA ARG A 512 -9.42 -31.29 23.31
C ARG A 512 -9.62 -30.07 22.41
N LEU A 513 -8.85 -29.95 21.33
CA LEU A 513 -9.02 -28.91 20.31
C LEU A 513 -10.19 -29.21 19.37
N LEU A 514 -10.44 -30.49 19.06
CA LEU A 514 -11.55 -30.87 18.19
C LEU A 514 -12.91 -30.47 18.76
N THR A 515 -13.12 -30.57 20.08
CA THR A 515 -14.40 -30.19 20.70
C THR A 515 -14.88 -28.76 20.33
N PRO A 516 -14.09 -27.69 20.53
CA PRO A 516 -14.48 -26.35 20.10
C PRO A 516 -14.49 -26.18 18.57
N ILE A 517 -13.62 -26.87 17.82
CA ILE A 517 -13.58 -26.80 16.34
C ILE A 517 -14.85 -27.37 15.71
N GLU A 518 -15.30 -28.54 16.16
CA GLU A 518 -16.54 -29.17 15.71
C GLU A 518 -17.77 -28.34 16.10
N SER A 519 -17.73 -27.71 17.28
CA SER A 519 -18.77 -26.76 17.69
C SER A 519 -18.81 -25.52 16.78
N ALA A 520 -17.66 -24.98 16.37
CA ALA A 520 -17.59 -23.90 15.40
C ALA A 520 -18.20 -24.31 14.04
N LEU A 521 -17.89 -25.53 13.58
CA LEU A 521 -18.44 -26.10 12.35
C LEU A 521 -19.97 -26.25 12.42
N ALA A 522 -20.48 -26.83 13.51
CA ALA A 522 -21.92 -26.98 13.75
C ALA A 522 -22.65 -25.64 13.84
N MET A 523 -22.04 -24.64 14.47
CA MET A 523 -22.56 -23.27 14.53
C MET A 523 -22.67 -22.66 13.13
N LEU A 524 -21.61 -22.75 12.31
CA LEU A 524 -21.56 -22.16 10.98
C LEU A 524 -22.62 -22.73 10.03
N ILE A 525 -22.92 -24.03 10.12
CA ILE A 525 -24.01 -24.64 9.33
C ILE A 525 -25.37 -24.02 9.67
N ASN A 526 -25.55 -23.65 10.94
CA ASN A 526 -26.81 -23.15 11.47
C ASN A 526 -26.84 -21.62 11.62
N ILE A 527 -25.85 -20.89 11.10
CA ILE A 527 -25.73 -19.43 11.26
C ILE A 527 -26.61 -18.64 10.29
N SER A 528 -27.11 -19.29 9.24
CA SER A 528 -27.88 -18.64 8.17
C SER A 528 -29.13 -17.93 8.68
N SER A 529 -29.82 -18.47 9.70
CA SER A 529 -30.96 -17.81 10.33
C SER A 529 -30.56 -16.52 11.06
N VAL A 530 -29.43 -16.55 11.78
CA VAL A 530 -28.87 -15.36 12.48
C VAL A 530 -28.51 -14.28 11.47
N LEU A 531 -27.84 -14.64 10.37
CA LEU A 531 -27.47 -13.69 9.30
C LEU A 531 -28.70 -13.10 8.60
N LYS A 532 -29.77 -13.88 8.43
CA LYS A 532 -31.05 -13.38 7.89
C LYS A 532 -31.72 -12.39 8.84
N THR A 533 -31.67 -12.65 10.15
CA THR A 533 -32.33 -11.82 11.18
C THR A 533 -31.62 -10.48 11.41
N TYR A 534 -30.28 -10.47 11.54
CA TYR A 534 -29.54 -9.26 11.94
C TYR A 534 -28.81 -8.55 10.78
N GLY A 535 -28.93 -9.05 9.54
CA GLY A 535 -28.53 -8.32 8.33
C GLY A 535 -27.04 -8.36 7.98
N GLN A 536 -26.62 -7.41 7.13
CA GLN A 536 -25.33 -7.45 6.43
C GLN A 536 -24.09 -7.29 7.34
N HIS A 537 -24.21 -6.62 8.49
CA HIS A 537 -23.08 -6.33 9.38
C HIS A 537 -22.43 -7.59 9.99
N LEU A 538 -23.15 -8.71 10.10
CA LEU A 538 -22.61 -9.97 10.62
C LEU A 538 -21.94 -10.84 9.56
N LYS A 539 -22.06 -10.51 8.27
CA LYS A 539 -21.47 -11.31 7.18
C LYS A 539 -19.94 -11.37 7.27
N ALA A 540 -19.29 -10.23 7.52
CA ALA A 540 -17.83 -10.17 7.62
C ALA A 540 -17.28 -10.93 8.84
N PRO A 541 -17.80 -10.75 10.07
CA PRO A 541 -17.43 -11.59 11.22
C PRO A 541 -17.66 -13.08 10.98
N ALA A 542 -18.80 -13.47 10.38
CA ALA A 542 -19.07 -14.88 10.07
C ALA A 542 -18.08 -15.46 9.04
N ALA A 543 -17.75 -14.71 7.99
CA ALA A 543 -16.72 -15.09 7.03
C ALA A 543 -15.34 -15.22 7.68
N MET A 544 -15.01 -14.35 8.65
CA MET A 544 -13.77 -14.45 9.41
C MET A 544 -13.72 -15.73 10.26
N VAL A 545 -14.82 -16.14 10.91
CA VAL A 545 -14.89 -17.43 11.61
C VAL A 545 -14.63 -18.58 10.63
N ARG A 546 -15.26 -18.56 9.44
CA ARG A 546 -15.04 -19.58 8.40
C ARG A 546 -13.58 -19.65 7.97
N LEU A 547 -12.96 -18.52 7.65
CA LEU A 547 -11.54 -18.44 7.28
C LEU A 547 -10.66 -19.06 8.36
N ARG A 548 -10.81 -18.64 9.62
CA ARG A 548 -9.99 -19.14 10.73
C ARG A 548 -10.25 -20.62 11.04
N LEU A 549 -11.47 -21.12 10.81
CA LEU A 549 -11.78 -22.54 10.92
C LEU A 549 -10.99 -23.34 9.89
N TYR A 550 -11.00 -22.93 8.62
CA TYR A 550 -10.28 -23.61 7.56
C TYR A 550 -8.76 -23.58 7.77
N GLU A 551 -8.21 -22.43 8.19
CA GLU A 551 -6.79 -22.31 8.55
C GLU A 551 -6.42 -23.23 9.72
N THR A 552 -7.30 -23.41 10.71
CA THR A 552 -7.04 -24.30 11.85
C THR A 552 -7.07 -25.77 11.41
N LEU A 553 -8.08 -26.16 10.62
CA LEU A 553 -8.24 -27.53 10.12
C LEU A 553 -7.09 -27.95 9.19
N SER A 554 -6.53 -27.02 8.40
CA SER A 554 -5.42 -27.33 7.49
C SER A 554 -4.12 -27.71 8.20
N LEU A 555 -3.98 -27.41 9.50
CA LEU A 555 -2.83 -27.79 10.33
C LEU A 555 -3.07 -29.04 11.19
N LEU A 556 -4.29 -29.59 11.20
CA LEU A 556 -4.62 -30.81 11.94
C LEU A 556 -4.53 -32.05 11.03
N PRO A 557 -4.18 -33.22 11.59
CA PRO A 557 -4.24 -34.48 10.84
C PRO A 557 -5.66 -34.73 10.32
N PRO A 558 -5.88 -34.96 9.01
CA PRO A 558 -7.21 -35.13 8.44
C PRO A 558 -8.02 -36.25 9.09
N GLN A 559 -7.36 -37.31 9.54
CA GLN A 559 -7.99 -38.46 10.21
C GLN A 559 -8.68 -38.06 11.52
N SER A 560 -8.22 -36.98 12.15
CA SER A 560 -8.72 -36.55 13.46
C SER A 560 -10.13 -35.95 13.39
N PHE A 561 -10.60 -35.51 12.21
CA PHE A 561 -11.92 -34.89 12.03
C PHE A 561 -12.74 -35.53 10.89
N GLU A 562 -12.52 -36.81 10.58
CA GLU A 562 -13.27 -37.57 9.56
C GLU A 562 -14.79 -37.49 9.77
N GLY A 563 -15.26 -37.56 11.02
CA GLY A 563 -16.68 -37.44 11.37
C GLY A 563 -17.33 -36.10 10.97
N SER A 564 -16.51 -35.08 10.70
CA SER A 564 -16.93 -33.74 10.32
C SER A 564 -16.88 -33.47 8.81
N TYR A 565 -16.42 -34.42 7.99
CA TYR A 565 -16.20 -34.21 6.54
C TYR A 565 -17.46 -33.80 5.79
N THR A 566 -18.59 -34.46 6.05
CA THR A 566 -19.87 -34.13 5.39
C THR A 566 -20.28 -32.67 5.61
N HIS A 567 -20.05 -32.17 6.82
CA HIS A 567 -20.35 -30.80 7.21
C HIS A 567 -19.37 -29.81 6.58
N LEU A 568 -18.08 -30.13 6.61
CA LEU A 568 -17.03 -29.32 5.99
C LEU A 568 -17.20 -29.20 4.47
N LEU A 569 -17.49 -30.31 3.78
CA LEU A 569 -17.72 -30.34 2.34
C LEU A 569 -18.88 -29.42 1.93
N ARG A 570 -19.98 -29.40 2.70
CA ARG A 570 -21.10 -28.49 2.43
C ARG A 570 -20.68 -27.02 2.48
N LEU A 571 -19.89 -26.64 3.49
CA LEU A 571 -19.39 -25.27 3.59
C LEU A 571 -18.43 -24.93 2.44
N LEU A 572 -17.50 -25.84 2.10
CA LEU A 572 -16.56 -25.63 1.01
C LEU A 572 -17.25 -25.49 -0.36
N VAL A 573 -18.28 -26.30 -0.63
CA VAL A 573 -19.07 -26.19 -1.87
C VAL A 573 -19.74 -24.82 -1.98
N SER A 574 -20.32 -24.31 -0.89
CA SER A 574 -20.92 -22.95 -0.86
C SER A 574 -19.90 -21.87 -1.22
N GLU A 575 -18.67 -21.99 -0.71
CA GLU A 575 -17.59 -21.03 -0.99
C GLU A 575 -17.09 -21.12 -2.44
N PHE A 576 -16.80 -22.33 -2.94
CA PHE A 576 -16.26 -22.50 -4.29
C PHE A 576 -17.27 -22.15 -5.39
N THR A 577 -18.55 -22.35 -5.13
CA THR A 577 -19.63 -21.97 -6.07
C THR A 577 -20.01 -20.49 -5.95
N LEU A 578 -19.41 -19.75 -5.01
CA LEU A 578 -19.74 -18.36 -4.70
C LEU A 578 -21.24 -18.13 -4.45
N SER A 579 -21.96 -19.17 -4.00
CA SER A 579 -23.42 -19.14 -3.89
C SER A 579 -23.95 -18.05 -2.96
N GLU A 580 -23.11 -17.58 -2.03
CA GLU A 580 -23.46 -16.54 -1.06
C GLU A 580 -22.94 -15.14 -1.41
N ASN A 581 -21.85 -15.00 -2.20
CA ASN A 581 -21.26 -13.69 -2.52
C ASN A 581 -20.33 -13.69 -3.76
N PRO A 582 -20.85 -13.42 -4.97
CA PRO A 582 -20.04 -13.34 -6.20
C PRO A 582 -19.07 -12.14 -6.24
N ALA A 583 -19.18 -11.17 -5.33
CA ALA A 583 -18.36 -9.95 -5.33
C ALA A 583 -16.98 -10.08 -4.64
N ASN A 584 -16.67 -11.23 -4.02
CA ASN A 584 -15.46 -11.44 -3.20
C ASN A 584 -14.21 -11.90 -3.99
N THR A 585 -14.19 -11.82 -5.31
CA THR A 585 -13.06 -12.28 -6.14
C THR A 585 -11.80 -11.39 -6.06
N THR A 586 -11.91 -10.19 -5.47
CA THR A 586 -10.81 -9.21 -5.38
C THR A 586 -9.74 -9.54 -4.33
N THR A 587 -10.00 -10.48 -3.42
CA THR A 587 -9.05 -10.94 -2.38
C THR A 587 -8.62 -12.40 -2.56
N SER A 588 -8.94 -12.99 -3.71
CA SER A 588 -8.62 -14.39 -4.00
C SER A 588 -7.12 -14.64 -4.00
N GLN A 589 -6.68 -15.63 -3.22
CA GLN A 589 -5.30 -16.16 -3.26
C GLN A 589 -5.10 -17.13 -4.44
N LEU A 590 -6.06 -17.26 -5.36
CA LEU A 590 -5.93 -18.18 -6.51
C LEU A 590 -4.66 -17.90 -7.32
N ARG A 591 -4.30 -16.62 -7.53
CA ARG A 591 -3.09 -16.25 -8.26
C ARG A 591 -1.80 -16.69 -7.56
N SER A 592 -1.78 -16.73 -6.23
CA SER A 592 -0.62 -17.23 -5.46
C SER A 592 -0.62 -18.76 -5.32
N ALA A 593 -1.76 -19.41 -5.57
CA ALA A 593 -1.90 -20.88 -5.57
C ALA A 593 -1.64 -21.53 -6.94
N CYS A 594 -1.81 -20.80 -8.05
CA CYS A 594 -1.52 -21.27 -9.40
C CYS A 594 -0.01 -21.24 -9.71
N HIS A 595 0.43 -22.05 -10.66
CA HIS A 595 1.82 -22.04 -11.12
C HIS A 595 2.17 -20.67 -11.75
N ALA A 596 3.44 -20.25 -11.66
CA ALA A 596 3.87 -18.96 -12.21
C ALA A 596 3.57 -18.83 -13.71
N ASP A 597 3.67 -19.91 -14.47
CA ASP A 597 3.37 -19.94 -15.91
C ASP A 597 1.87 -19.78 -16.22
N ASP A 598 1.00 -20.22 -15.30
CA ASP A 598 -0.46 -20.04 -15.41
C ASP A 598 -0.88 -18.59 -15.13
N SER A 599 0.03 -17.76 -14.63
CA SER A 599 -0.25 -16.35 -14.34
C SER A 599 -0.64 -15.56 -15.60
N VAL A 600 -0.16 -15.97 -16.78
CA VAL A 600 -0.58 -15.39 -18.07
C VAL A 600 -2.08 -15.59 -18.31
N ILE A 601 -2.61 -16.76 -17.95
CA ILE A 601 -4.04 -17.11 -18.04
C ILE A 601 -4.85 -16.24 -17.07
N LEU A 602 -4.27 -15.89 -15.92
CA LEU A 602 -4.85 -15.00 -14.92
C LEU A 602 -4.58 -13.49 -15.19
N GLY A 603 -4.03 -13.13 -16.35
CA GLY A 603 -3.84 -11.74 -16.79
C GLY A 603 -2.56 -11.06 -16.28
N SER A 604 -1.59 -11.83 -15.79
CA SER A 604 -0.30 -11.36 -15.29
C SER A 604 0.83 -11.56 -16.31
N TRP A 605 1.18 -10.49 -17.01
CA TRP A 605 2.18 -10.51 -18.10
C TRP A 605 3.57 -10.00 -17.67
N LEU A 606 3.67 -9.33 -16.51
CA LEU A 606 4.89 -8.69 -16.00
C LEU A 606 5.53 -9.56 -14.92
N GLN A 607 6.45 -10.44 -15.30
CA GLN A 607 7.02 -11.38 -14.32
C GLN A 607 8.21 -10.82 -13.53
N GLU A 608 8.97 -9.83 -14.02
CA GLU A 608 10.23 -9.43 -13.36
C GLU A 608 10.57 -7.93 -13.53
N THR A 609 9.74 -7.05 -12.94
CA THR A 609 10.11 -5.62 -12.85
C THR A 609 9.87 -5.08 -11.45
N ASP A 610 10.71 -4.14 -11.05
CA ASP A 610 10.51 -3.35 -9.83
C ASP A 610 9.17 -2.60 -9.82
N HIS A 611 8.62 -2.36 -11.01
CA HIS A 611 7.37 -1.65 -11.26
C HIS A 611 6.13 -2.54 -11.04
N ARG A 612 6.31 -3.86 -10.88
CA ARG A 612 5.23 -4.83 -10.74
C ARG A 612 4.23 -4.44 -9.65
N THR A 613 4.71 -3.90 -8.53
CA THR A 613 3.87 -3.50 -7.39
C THR A 613 2.79 -2.45 -7.73
N ILE A 614 3.05 -1.59 -8.72
CA ILE A 614 2.09 -0.57 -9.19
C ILE A 614 1.39 -0.94 -10.49
N GLU A 615 2.05 -1.73 -11.34
CA GLU A 615 1.48 -2.18 -12.62
C GLU A 615 0.45 -3.30 -12.45
N ASP A 616 0.64 -4.20 -11.48
CA ASP A 616 -0.33 -5.27 -11.20
C ASP A 616 -1.71 -4.70 -10.82
N GLN A 617 -1.78 -3.46 -10.33
CA GLN A 617 -3.04 -2.80 -9.94
C GLN A 617 -3.95 -2.43 -11.12
N LEU A 618 -3.42 -2.47 -12.34
CA LEU A 618 -4.18 -2.24 -13.57
C LEU A 618 -4.89 -3.52 -14.04
N GLN A 619 -4.63 -4.67 -13.41
CA GLN A 619 -5.26 -5.94 -13.72
C GLN A 619 -6.61 -6.09 -13.00
N PRO A 620 -7.55 -6.87 -13.54
CA PRO A 620 -8.75 -7.25 -12.79
C PRO A 620 -8.37 -8.05 -11.53
N ASN A 621 -9.10 -7.83 -10.42
CA ASN A 621 -8.91 -8.51 -9.12
C ASN A 621 -7.58 -8.25 -8.40
N SER A 622 -6.82 -7.22 -8.76
CA SER A 622 -5.54 -6.85 -8.12
C SER A 622 -5.66 -6.02 -6.83
N ALA A 623 -6.88 -5.80 -6.35
CA ALA A 623 -7.19 -4.96 -5.19
C ALA A 623 -6.92 -5.68 -3.85
N ALA A 624 -5.85 -6.48 -3.78
CA ALA A 624 -5.32 -6.96 -2.50
C ALA A 624 -4.61 -5.79 -1.82
N GLY A 625 -5.25 -5.19 -0.81
CA GLY A 625 -4.78 -4.04 -0.06
C GLY A 625 -4.43 -4.38 1.37
#